data_AF-A0A8U0KXS1-F1
#
_entry.id   AF-A0A8U0KXS1-F1
#
_cell.length_a   1.000
_cell.length_b   1.000
_cell.length_c   1.000
_cell.angle_alpha   90.00
_cell.angle_beta   90.00
_cell.angle_gamma   90.00
#
_symmetry.space_group_name_H-M   'P 1'
#
loop_
_entity.id
_entity.type
_entity.pdbx_description
1 polymer ?
#
loop_
_entity_poly.entity_id
_entity_poly.type
_entity_poly.pdbx_seq_one_letter_code
_entity_poly.pdbx_strand_id
1 'polypeptide(L)'
;VRKQAKSVPEMIELLKQRGLTIDVPDMPGILLDNNYYRLSAYFRPFQKDPANGDNDFQFGAKASDFLTSFMLDDQFRRLILEGTSCLELTLRARLAYNLALNGNAYNYDEPDSYRDIAYPNGTLKRDALISNIKGWVSRSHEVCIRHYRHQHEQPPVWAVVEVLPFDTLSKMLQLHTDVNAVDKATRSLGLSSNRRRASEIVHAMVYLRNLCSHHSRLWNREMVITPGGTQGHEGGVPGV
;
A
#
# COMPACT_ATOMS: atom_id res chain seq x y z
N VAL A 1 27.56 -13.38 15.15
CA VAL A 1 28.71 -12.48 14.91
C VAL A 1 28.19 -11.11 14.47
N ARG A 2 28.64 -10.01 15.09
CA ARG A 2 28.25 -8.65 14.68
C ARG A 2 28.99 -8.29 13.38
N LYS A 3 28.27 -7.83 12.35
CA LYS A 3 28.90 -7.34 11.11
C LYS A 3 29.54 -5.99 11.38
N GLN A 4 30.78 -5.81 10.94
CA GLN A 4 31.43 -4.50 10.96
C GLN A 4 30.93 -3.64 9.79
N ALA A 5 30.89 -2.32 10.00
CA ALA A 5 30.58 -1.37 8.95
C ALA A 5 31.63 -1.42 7.84
N LYS A 6 31.22 -1.14 6.60
CA LYS A 6 32.10 -1.00 5.44
C LYS A 6 31.92 0.39 4.86
N SER A 7 33.04 1.04 4.53
CA SER A 7 33.08 2.24 3.71
C SER A 7 32.61 1.95 2.28
N VAL A 8 32.25 3.00 1.53
CA VAL A 8 31.84 2.86 0.13
C VAL A 8 32.91 2.16 -0.73
N PRO A 9 34.21 2.51 -0.64
CA PRO A 9 35.26 1.78 -1.36
C PRO A 9 35.33 0.29 -1.00
N GLU A 10 35.22 -0.06 0.29
CA GLU A 10 35.21 -1.46 0.74
C GLU A 10 33.98 -2.23 0.24
N MET A 11 32.82 -1.57 0.12
CA MET A 11 31.62 -2.18 -0.47
C MET A 11 31.81 -2.43 -1.97
N ILE A 12 32.38 -1.47 -2.71
CA ILE A 12 32.67 -1.63 -4.14
C ILE A 12 33.64 -2.79 -4.37
N GLU A 13 34.71 -2.85 -3.58
CA GLU A 13 35.70 -3.92 -3.69
C GLU A 13 35.10 -5.29 -3.36
N LEU A 14 34.24 -5.37 -2.33
CA LEU A 14 33.50 -6.60 -2.02
C LEU A 14 32.61 -7.05 -3.18
N LEU A 15 31.92 -6.13 -3.86
CA LEU A 15 31.08 -6.46 -5.00
C LEU A 15 31.92 -6.98 -6.19
N LYS A 16 33.07 -6.36 -6.47
CA LYS A 16 34.01 -6.82 -7.49
C LYS A 16 34.57 -8.21 -7.17
N GLN A 17 34.97 -8.45 -5.92
CA GLN A 17 35.46 -9.75 -5.45
C GLN A 17 34.43 -10.87 -5.62
N ARG A 18 33.15 -10.52 -5.48
CA ARG A 18 32.01 -11.42 -5.72
C ARG A 18 31.68 -11.63 -7.19
N GLY A 19 32.43 -11.04 -8.12
CA GLY A 19 32.25 -11.21 -9.56
C GLY A 19 31.35 -10.18 -10.24
N LEU A 20 30.98 -9.08 -9.57
CA LEU A 20 30.20 -8.00 -10.20
C LEU A 20 31.10 -7.10 -11.05
N THR A 21 30.73 -6.90 -12.31
CA THR A 21 31.34 -5.86 -13.16
C THR A 21 30.71 -4.50 -12.86
N ILE A 22 31.52 -3.53 -12.43
CA ILE A 22 31.05 -2.16 -12.21
C ILE A 22 31.16 -1.38 -13.53
N ASP A 23 30.06 -1.29 -14.27
CA ASP A 23 29.97 -0.66 -15.59
C ASP A 23 29.18 0.65 -15.59
N VAL A 24 28.92 1.21 -14.41
CA VAL A 24 28.24 2.48 -14.22
C VAL A 24 29.20 3.56 -13.71
N PRO A 25 29.05 4.82 -14.14
CA PRO A 25 30.01 5.88 -13.84
C PRO A 25 30.03 6.30 -12.36
N ASP A 26 28.91 6.20 -11.63
CA ASP A 26 28.79 6.67 -10.24
C ASP A 26 28.25 5.61 -9.27
N MET A 27 28.93 4.46 -9.22
CA MET A 27 28.64 3.45 -8.19
C MET A 27 28.80 3.98 -6.74
N PRO A 28 29.77 4.85 -6.41
CA PRO A 28 29.88 5.42 -5.07
C PRO A 28 28.66 6.22 -4.63
N GLY A 29 28.16 7.14 -5.47
CA GLY A 29 26.96 7.92 -5.19
C GLY A 29 25.74 7.02 -5.03
N ILE A 30 25.56 6.05 -5.92
CA ILE A 30 24.48 5.06 -5.85
C ILE A 30 24.47 4.32 -4.50
N LEU A 31 25.62 3.85 -4.02
CA LEU A 31 25.75 3.14 -2.74
C LEU A 31 25.56 4.06 -1.52
N LEU A 32 25.82 5.35 -1.67
CA LEU A 32 25.65 6.34 -0.60
C LEU A 32 24.19 6.79 -0.48
N ASP A 33 23.55 7.06 -1.62
CA ASP A 33 22.15 7.51 -1.70
C ASP A 33 21.16 6.38 -1.42
N ASN A 34 21.59 5.13 -1.58
CA ASN A 34 20.74 3.96 -1.38
C ASN A 34 21.35 3.00 -0.37
N ASN A 35 20.61 2.73 0.70
CA ASN A 35 21.00 1.75 1.69
C ASN A 35 21.35 0.39 1.04
N TYR A 36 22.50 -0.18 1.40
CA TYR A 36 22.97 -1.45 0.83
C TYR A 36 21.94 -2.58 0.88
N TYR A 37 21.16 -2.70 1.97
CA TYR A 37 20.13 -3.74 2.06
C TYR A 37 19.02 -3.55 1.01
N ARG A 38 18.65 -2.30 0.69
CA ARG A 38 17.70 -2.00 -0.38
C ARG A 38 18.24 -2.46 -1.72
N LEU A 39 19.47 -2.07 -2.08
CA LEU A 39 20.11 -2.48 -3.33
C LEU A 39 20.32 -4.00 -3.40
N SER A 40 20.74 -4.62 -2.29
CA SER A 40 21.01 -6.06 -2.22
C SER A 40 19.81 -6.93 -2.54
N ALA A 41 18.60 -6.39 -2.34
CA ALA A 41 17.37 -7.04 -2.73
C ALA A 41 17.30 -7.22 -4.26
N TYR A 42 17.85 -6.29 -5.05
CA TYR A 42 17.89 -6.35 -6.52
C TYR A 42 19.10 -7.14 -7.04
N PHE A 43 20.10 -7.42 -6.20
CA PHE A 43 21.22 -8.29 -6.58
C PHE A 43 20.78 -9.75 -6.70
N ARG A 44 19.80 -10.17 -5.90
CA ARG A 44 19.39 -11.57 -5.72
C ARG A 44 19.23 -12.35 -7.04
N PRO A 45 18.52 -11.85 -8.08
CA PRO A 45 18.35 -12.59 -9.33
C PRO A 45 19.65 -12.82 -10.11
N PHE A 46 20.70 -12.05 -9.81
CA PHE A 46 22.00 -12.09 -10.47
C PHE A 46 23.07 -12.80 -9.62
N GLN A 47 22.69 -13.30 -8.44
CA GLN A 47 23.58 -14.08 -7.57
C GLN A 47 23.42 -15.58 -7.85
N LYS A 48 24.41 -16.39 -7.43
CA LYS A 48 24.45 -17.84 -7.70
C LYS A 48 23.46 -18.62 -6.82
N ASP A 49 23.57 -18.47 -5.50
CA ASP A 49 22.68 -19.15 -4.54
C ASP A 49 22.49 -18.30 -3.26
N PRO A 50 21.83 -17.15 -3.40
CA PRO A 50 21.64 -16.22 -2.29
C PRO A 50 20.81 -16.79 -1.12
N ALA A 51 20.03 -17.84 -1.37
CA ALA A 51 19.19 -18.51 -0.37
C ALA A 51 20.04 -19.38 0.57
N ASN A 52 21.08 -20.03 0.04
CA ASN A 52 22.03 -20.82 0.84
C ASN A 52 23.29 -20.04 1.24
N GLY A 53 23.32 -18.73 0.98
CA GLY A 53 24.36 -17.81 1.45
C GLY A 53 25.49 -17.55 0.45
N ASP A 54 25.44 -18.16 -0.74
CA ASP A 54 26.33 -17.81 -1.84
C ASP A 54 25.87 -16.49 -2.47
N ASN A 55 26.58 -15.43 -2.10
CA ASN A 55 26.30 -14.08 -2.56
C ASN A 55 27.19 -13.67 -3.75
N ASP A 56 27.95 -14.60 -4.32
CA ASP A 56 28.67 -14.35 -5.56
C ASP A 56 27.69 -14.13 -6.71
N PHE A 57 28.11 -13.30 -7.66
CA PHE A 57 27.37 -13.00 -8.87
C PHE A 57 27.62 -14.06 -9.93
N GLN A 58 26.62 -14.23 -10.81
CA GLN A 58 26.73 -15.06 -12.00
C GLN A 58 27.77 -14.47 -12.97
N PHE A 59 28.36 -15.31 -13.82
CA PHE A 59 29.38 -14.87 -14.78
C PHE A 59 28.80 -13.80 -15.72
N GLY A 60 29.50 -12.66 -15.83
CA GLY A 60 29.10 -11.56 -16.68
C GLY A 60 28.06 -10.60 -16.09
N ALA A 61 27.66 -10.78 -14.82
CA ALA A 61 26.76 -9.85 -14.14
C ALA A 61 27.37 -8.44 -14.03
N LYS A 62 26.54 -7.43 -14.31
CA LYS A 62 26.91 -6.02 -14.34
C LYS A 62 26.10 -5.22 -13.34
N ALA A 63 26.66 -4.10 -12.88
CA ALA A 63 25.95 -3.18 -12.01
C ALA A 63 24.70 -2.62 -12.70
N SER A 64 24.77 -2.36 -14.01
CA SER A 64 23.63 -1.95 -14.82
C SER A 64 22.41 -2.89 -14.73
N ASP A 65 22.63 -4.19 -14.52
CA ASP A 65 21.57 -5.21 -14.58
C ASP A 65 20.58 -5.03 -13.43
N PHE A 66 21.07 -4.95 -12.19
CA PHE A 66 20.19 -4.72 -11.04
C PHE A 66 19.74 -3.26 -10.95
N LEU A 67 20.52 -2.30 -11.46
CA LEU A 67 20.12 -0.89 -11.47
C LEU A 67 18.94 -0.64 -12.40
N THR A 68 18.87 -1.34 -13.53
CA THR A 68 17.72 -1.30 -14.42
C THR A 68 16.44 -1.75 -13.70
N SER A 69 16.48 -2.90 -13.02
CA SER A 69 15.34 -3.38 -12.22
C SER A 69 14.99 -2.44 -11.07
N PHE A 70 15.99 -1.86 -10.40
CA PHE A 70 15.80 -0.88 -9.33
C PHE A 70 15.07 0.37 -9.82
N MET A 71 15.48 0.92 -10.98
CA MET A 71 14.87 2.11 -11.58
C MET A 71 13.47 1.84 -12.11
N LEU A 72 13.26 0.70 -12.78
CA LEU A 72 11.93 0.29 -13.26
C LEU A 72 10.95 0.09 -12.11
N ASP A 73 11.40 -0.53 -11.00
CA ASP A 73 10.58 -0.70 -9.80
C ASP A 73 10.18 0.65 -9.18
N ASP A 74 11.07 1.66 -9.23
CA ASP A 74 10.74 3.02 -8.80
C ASP A 74 9.69 3.70 -9.69
N GLN A 75 9.87 3.62 -11.00
CA GLN A 75 8.91 4.16 -11.96
C GLN A 75 7.54 3.48 -11.79
N PHE A 76 7.53 2.16 -11.59
CA PHE A 76 6.30 1.41 -11.40
C PHE A 76 5.57 1.81 -10.10
N ARG A 77 6.28 1.97 -8.99
CA ARG A 77 5.70 2.50 -7.75
C ARG A 77 5.06 3.88 -7.95
N ARG A 78 5.69 4.77 -8.71
CA ARG A 78 5.16 6.12 -8.98
C ARG A 78 3.84 6.05 -9.75
N LEU A 79 3.76 5.21 -10.79
CA LEU A 79 2.54 4.99 -11.56
C LEU A 79 1.40 4.43 -10.69
N ILE A 80 1.72 3.49 -9.79
CA ILE A 80 0.74 2.96 -8.84
C ILE A 80 0.27 4.06 -7.87
N LEU A 81 1.18 4.86 -7.32
CA LEU A 81 0.83 5.96 -6.41
C LEU A 81 -0.07 6.97 -7.11
N GLU A 82 0.22 7.32 -8.35
CA GLU A 82 -0.60 8.21 -9.16
C GLU A 82 -2.01 7.62 -9.37
N GLY A 83 -2.11 6.40 -9.88
CA GLY A 83 -3.39 5.74 -10.15
C GLY A 83 -4.23 5.55 -8.88
N THR A 84 -3.60 5.11 -7.78
CA THR A 84 -4.30 4.91 -6.51
C THR A 84 -4.71 6.23 -5.84
N SER A 85 -3.97 7.33 -6.05
CA SER A 85 -4.37 8.66 -5.56
C SER A 85 -5.66 9.13 -6.25
N CYS A 86 -5.76 8.94 -7.57
CA CYS A 86 -6.98 9.26 -8.32
C CYS A 86 -8.18 8.42 -7.84
N LEU A 87 -7.98 7.11 -7.65
CA LEU A 87 -9.01 6.22 -7.12
C LEU A 87 -9.45 6.63 -5.71
N GLU A 88 -8.50 6.94 -4.82
CA GLU A 88 -8.74 7.33 -3.44
C GLU A 88 -9.59 8.61 -3.35
N LEU A 89 -9.21 9.67 -4.08
CA LEU A 89 -9.95 10.93 -4.15
C LEU A 89 -11.35 10.74 -4.73
N THR A 90 -11.47 9.98 -5.83
CA THR A 90 -12.77 9.74 -6.45
C THR A 90 -13.68 8.93 -5.54
N LEU A 91 -13.13 7.92 -4.85
CA LEU A 91 -13.90 7.13 -3.90
C LEU A 91 -14.41 7.97 -2.72
N ARG A 92 -13.58 8.85 -2.14
CA ARG A 92 -14.00 9.79 -1.08
C ARG A 92 -15.23 10.58 -1.50
N ALA A 93 -15.12 11.28 -2.62
CA ALA A 93 -16.17 12.16 -3.11
C ALA A 93 -17.46 11.39 -3.37
N ARG A 94 -17.38 10.26 -4.08
CA ARG A 94 -18.56 9.50 -4.48
C ARG A 94 -19.21 8.75 -3.32
N LEU A 95 -18.43 8.23 -2.38
CA LEU A 95 -18.99 7.59 -1.19
C LEU A 95 -19.73 8.63 -0.32
N ALA A 96 -19.08 9.76 -0.02
CA ALA A 96 -19.70 10.83 0.78
C ALA A 96 -20.97 11.38 0.14
N TYR A 97 -20.94 11.64 -1.18
CA TYR A 97 -22.11 12.11 -1.93
C TYR A 97 -23.30 11.14 -1.81
N ASN A 98 -23.08 9.86 -2.05
CA ASN A 98 -24.17 8.88 -2.02
C ASN A 98 -24.69 8.63 -0.61
N LEU A 99 -23.82 8.64 0.41
CA LEU A 99 -24.25 8.55 1.82
C LEU A 99 -25.08 9.76 2.23
N ALA A 100 -24.63 10.97 1.89
CA ALA A 100 -25.34 12.20 2.21
C ALA A 100 -26.75 12.24 1.58
N LEU A 101 -26.88 11.88 0.30
CA LEU A 101 -28.18 11.85 -0.39
C LEU A 101 -29.15 10.79 0.15
N ASN A 102 -28.64 9.72 0.77
CA ASN A 102 -29.46 8.71 1.42
C ASN A 102 -29.80 9.07 2.89
N GLY A 103 -29.52 10.31 3.32
CA GLY A 103 -29.82 10.76 4.69
C GLY A 103 -28.76 10.41 5.73
N ASN A 104 -27.64 9.81 5.31
CA ASN A 104 -26.55 9.38 6.20
C ASN A 104 -25.42 10.42 6.29
N ALA A 105 -25.75 11.70 6.21
CA ALA A 105 -24.76 12.79 6.21
C ALA A 105 -23.97 12.90 7.52
N TYR A 106 -24.57 12.51 8.66
CA TYR A 106 -23.98 12.69 9.99
C TYR A 106 -23.80 11.39 10.77
N ASN A 107 -24.12 10.23 10.18
CA ASN A 107 -24.17 8.96 10.91
C ASN A 107 -22.86 8.15 10.74
N TYR A 108 -21.79 8.75 10.21
CA TYR A 108 -20.56 8.05 9.83
C TYR A 108 -19.79 7.46 11.04
N ASP A 109 -20.12 7.85 12.26
CA ASP A 109 -19.52 7.34 13.50
C ASP A 109 -20.53 6.70 14.45
N GLU A 110 -21.73 6.38 13.94
CA GLU A 110 -22.78 5.66 14.66
C GLU A 110 -22.67 4.14 14.44
N PRO A 111 -22.81 3.30 15.49
CA PRO A 111 -22.76 1.85 15.37
C PRO A 111 -23.74 1.26 14.35
N ASP A 112 -24.97 1.79 14.28
CA ASP A 112 -26.04 1.30 13.40
C ASP A 112 -25.77 1.54 11.90
N SER A 113 -24.81 2.41 11.58
CA SER A 113 -24.33 2.62 10.22
C SER A 113 -23.46 1.47 9.71
N TYR A 114 -23.09 0.51 10.57
CA TYR A 114 -22.14 -0.55 10.26
C TYR A 114 -22.59 -1.93 10.73
N ARG A 115 -22.13 -2.96 10.02
CA ARG A 115 -22.46 -4.37 10.30
C ARG A 115 -21.65 -4.95 11.46
N ASP A 116 -22.23 -5.97 12.10
CA ASP A 116 -21.66 -6.66 13.29
C ASP A 116 -20.67 -7.76 12.89
N ILE A 117 -19.56 -7.24 12.38
CA ILE A 117 -18.28 -7.82 11.97
C ILE A 117 -17.33 -8.31 13.09
N ALA A 118 -17.39 -9.50 13.69
CA ALA A 118 -16.35 -9.86 14.68
C ALA A 118 -14.97 -10.18 14.04
N TYR A 119 -13.88 -9.72 14.67
CA TYR A 119 -12.53 -10.28 14.49
C TYR A 119 -12.39 -11.62 15.23
N PRO A 120 -11.36 -12.45 14.95
CA PRO A 120 -11.15 -13.72 15.66
C PRO A 120 -11.00 -13.59 17.18
N ASN A 121 -10.56 -12.43 17.66
CA ASN A 121 -10.43 -12.13 19.09
C ASN A 121 -11.75 -11.62 19.73
N GLY A 122 -12.87 -11.62 19.00
CA GLY A 122 -14.18 -11.18 19.48
C GLY A 122 -14.46 -9.68 19.37
N THR A 123 -13.46 -8.83 19.06
CA THR A 123 -13.70 -7.39 18.89
C THR A 123 -14.52 -7.12 17.63
N LEU A 124 -15.52 -6.24 17.71
CA LEU A 124 -16.28 -5.85 16.53
C LEU A 124 -15.47 -4.88 15.65
N LYS A 125 -15.40 -5.22 14.36
CA LYS A 125 -14.77 -4.40 13.31
C LYS A 125 -15.39 -3.02 13.20
N ARG A 126 -16.71 -2.88 13.45
CA ARG A 126 -17.40 -1.58 13.46
C ARG A 126 -16.84 -0.67 14.55
N ASP A 127 -16.60 -1.19 15.76
CA ASP A 127 -16.13 -0.40 16.89
C ASP A 127 -14.70 0.09 16.64
N ALA A 128 -13.86 -0.79 16.07
CA ALA A 128 -12.52 -0.42 15.62
C ALA A 128 -12.55 0.63 14.49
N LEU A 129 -13.49 0.53 13.54
CA LEU A 129 -13.67 1.51 12.47
C LEU A 129 -14.09 2.88 13.03
N ILE A 130 -15.12 2.91 13.87
CA ILE A 130 -15.65 4.14 14.48
C ILE A 130 -14.57 4.82 15.33
N SER A 131 -13.85 4.05 16.15
CA SER A 131 -12.73 4.56 16.95
C SER A 131 -11.65 5.20 16.07
N ASN A 132 -11.30 4.55 14.94
CA ASN A 132 -10.36 5.11 13.98
C ASN A 132 -10.88 6.41 13.34
N ILE A 133 -12.15 6.45 12.90
CA ILE A 133 -12.77 7.64 12.32
C ILE A 133 -12.71 8.82 13.31
N LYS A 134 -13.18 8.60 14.55
CA LYS A 134 -13.13 9.61 15.62
C LYS A 134 -11.70 10.08 15.89
N GLY A 135 -10.74 9.16 15.91
CA GLY A 135 -9.32 9.46 16.09
C GLY A 135 -8.70 10.28 14.95
N TRP A 136 -9.11 10.09 13.69
CA TRP A 136 -8.65 10.92 12.56
C TRP A 136 -9.29 12.31 12.58
N VAL A 137 -10.59 12.40 12.85
CA VAL A 137 -11.32 13.67 12.91
C VAL A 137 -10.83 14.54 14.08
N SER A 138 -10.59 13.96 15.26
CA SER A 138 -10.18 14.71 16.45
C SER A 138 -8.79 15.35 16.31
N ARG A 139 -7.83 14.65 15.69
CA ARG A 139 -6.46 15.13 15.49
C ARG A 139 -6.25 15.91 14.20
N SER A 140 -7.26 16.01 13.34
CA SER A 140 -7.09 16.72 12.07
C SER A 140 -6.96 18.23 12.29
N HIS A 141 -6.05 18.82 11.51
CA HIS A 141 -5.84 20.26 11.39
C HIS A 141 -6.40 20.84 10.09
N GLU A 142 -7.09 20.02 9.28
CA GLU A 142 -7.72 20.48 8.04
C GLU A 142 -8.70 21.61 8.31
N VAL A 143 -8.74 22.57 7.39
CA VAL A 143 -9.51 23.82 7.55
C VAL A 143 -10.99 23.52 7.76
N CYS A 144 -11.56 22.60 7.00
CA CYS A 144 -12.97 22.20 7.11
C CYS A 144 -13.29 21.61 8.49
N ILE A 145 -12.46 20.69 9.01
CA ILE A 145 -12.69 20.08 10.32
C ILE A 145 -12.49 21.08 11.46
N ARG A 146 -11.48 21.96 11.36
CA ARG A 146 -11.29 23.03 12.35
C ARG A 146 -12.48 23.97 12.39
N HIS A 147 -13.06 24.34 11.24
CA HIS A 147 -14.25 25.18 11.18
C HIS A 147 -15.40 24.58 12.01
N TYR A 148 -15.80 23.32 11.74
CA TYR A 148 -16.87 22.66 12.50
C TYR A 148 -16.54 22.53 13.99
N ARG A 149 -15.30 22.20 14.34
CA ARG A 149 -14.85 22.12 15.73
C ARG A 149 -14.98 23.46 16.47
N HIS A 150 -14.67 24.58 15.81
CA HIS A 150 -14.81 25.92 16.38
C HIS A 150 -16.27 26.35 16.53
N GLN A 151 -17.17 25.90 15.66
CA GLN A 151 -18.60 26.16 15.78
C GLN A 151 -19.31 25.22 16.76
N HIS A 152 -18.57 24.26 17.37
CA HIS A 152 -19.15 23.19 18.20
C HIS A 152 -20.19 22.34 17.45
N GLU A 153 -20.00 22.18 16.14
CA GLU A 153 -20.90 21.42 15.27
C GLU A 153 -20.23 20.11 14.83
N GLN A 154 -21.06 19.10 14.55
CA GLN A 154 -20.59 17.85 13.96
C GLN A 154 -20.31 18.08 12.46
N PRO A 155 -19.11 17.74 11.95
CA PRO A 155 -18.82 17.83 10.53
C PRO A 155 -19.64 16.80 9.76
N PRO A 156 -20.18 17.13 8.58
CA PRO A 156 -20.85 16.16 7.71
C PRO A 156 -19.84 15.22 7.04
N VAL A 157 -20.32 14.10 6.50
CA VAL A 157 -19.51 13.04 5.90
C VAL A 157 -18.59 13.54 4.78
N TRP A 158 -19.01 14.53 3.98
CA TRP A 158 -18.17 15.12 2.92
C TRP A 158 -16.99 15.94 3.43
N ALA A 159 -17.05 16.46 4.65
CA ALA A 159 -15.89 17.06 5.31
C ALA A 159 -15.01 15.98 5.97
N VAL A 160 -15.64 14.95 6.55
CA VAL A 160 -14.95 13.87 7.25
C VAL A 160 -14.08 13.03 6.32
N VAL A 161 -14.58 12.65 5.14
CA VAL A 161 -13.82 11.77 4.22
C VAL A 161 -12.49 12.37 3.76
N GLU A 162 -12.33 13.70 3.78
CA GLU A 162 -11.08 14.40 3.43
C GLU A 162 -9.94 14.11 4.42
N VAL A 163 -10.26 13.74 5.66
CA VAL A 163 -9.27 13.45 6.71
C VAL A 163 -9.10 11.97 6.98
N LEU A 164 -9.93 11.11 6.39
CA LEU A 164 -9.84 9.67 6.55
C LEU A 164 -8.81 9.09 5.60
N PRO A 165 -7.92 8.19 6.05
CA PRO A 165 -7.00 7.48 5.16
C PRO A 165 -7.77 6.48 4.28
N PHE A 166 -7.15 6.08 3.17
CA PHE A 166 -7.75 5.14 2.22
C PHE A 166 -8.21 3.83 2.87
N ASP A 167 -7.45 3.30 3.82
CA ASP A 167 -7.79 2.08 4.54
C ASP A 167 -9.11 2.21 5.31
N THR A 168 -9.37 3.36 5.93
CA THR A 168 -10.63 3.63 6.63
C THR A 168 -11.80 3.63 5.65
N LEU A 169 -11.65 4.24 4.46
CA LEU A 169 -12.68 4.21 3.42
C LEU A 169 -12.94 2.78 2.92
N SER A 170 -11.89 1.96 2.76
CA SER A 170 -12.04 0.55 2.36
C SER A 170 -12.87 -0.26 3.37
N LYS A 171 -12.70 0.04 4.67
CA LYS A 171 -13.46 -0.56 5.76
C LYS A 171 -14.89 -0.03 5.82
N MET A 172 -15.10 1.27 5.54
CA MET A 172 -16.46 1.82 5.38
C MET A 172 -17.20 1.09 4.27
N LEU A 173 -16.62 0.93 3.08
CA LEU A 173 -17.24 0.14 2.00
C LEU A 173 -17.57 -1.29 2.42
N GLN A 174 -16.68 -1.90 3.21
CA GLN A 174 -16.90 -3.25 3.71
C GLN A 174 -18.08 -3.30 4.68
N LEU A 175 -18.16 -2.39 5.64
CA LEU A 175 -19.02 -2.54 6.81
C LEU A 175 -20.33 -1.76 6.73
N HIS A 176 -20.44 -0.73 5.89
CA HIS A 176 -21.60 0.17 5.90
C HIS A 176 -22.91 -0.57 5.61
N THR A 177 -23.98 -0.22 6.34
CA THR A 177 -25.32 -0.82 6.23
C THR A 177 -26.11 -0.26 5.05
N ASP A 178 -25.88 1.00 4.67
CA ASP A 178 -26.39 1.59 3.42
C ASP A 178 -25.76 0.95 2.16
N VAL A 179 -26.33 -0.18 1.75
CA VAL A 179 -25.89 -0.94 0.57
C VAL A 179 -26.07 -0.13 -0.71
N ASN A 180 -27.13 0.69 -0.81
CA ASN A 180 -27.44 1.46 -2.00
C ASN A 180 -26.35 2.51 -2.27
N ALA A 181 -25.96 3.26 -1.25
CA ALA A 181 -24.91 4.26 -1.38
C ALA A 181 -23.55 3.63 -1.76
N VAL A 182 -23.18 2.52 -1.10
CA VAL A 182 -21.94 1.79 -1.37
C VAL A 182 -21.93 1.22 -2.79
N ASP A 183 -23.03 0.61 -3.24
CA ASP A 183 -23.17 0.07 -4.59
C ASP A 183 -23.08 1.18 -5.66
N LYS A 184 -23.75 2.32 -5.47
CA LYS A 184 -23.65 3.45 -6.41
C LYS A 184 -22.22 3.99 -6.49
N ALA A 185 -21.57 4.18 -5.35
CA ALA A 185 -20.18 4.65 -5.30
C ALA A 185 -19.23 3.66 -6.01
N THR A 186 -19.30 2.37 -5.70
CA THR A 186 -18.42 1.36 -6.28
C THR A 186 -18.69 1.10 -7.77
N ARG A 187 -19.95 1.02 -8.20
CA ARG A 187 -20.29 0.83 -9.62
C ARG A 187 -19.86 2.01 -10.48
N SER A 188 -19.99 3.23 -9.96
CA SER A 188 -19.53 4.41 -10.70
C SER A 188 -18.03 4.38 -10.99
N LEU A 189 -17.24 3.67 -10.18
CA LEU A 189 -15.80 3.47 -10.34
C LEU A 189 -15.46 2.27 -11.26
N GLY A 190 -16.46 1.63 -11.86
CA GLY A 190 -16.28 0.42 -12.66
C GLY A 190 -15.96 -0.82 -11.83
N LEU A 191 -16.17 -0.79 -10.51
CA LEU A 191 -15.95 -1.95 -9.64
C LEU A 191 -17.14 -2.92 -9.71
N SER A 192 -16.92 -4.15 -9.24
CA SER A 192 -17.92 -5.21 -9.19
C SER A 192 -19.20 -4.75 -8.47
N SER A 193 -20.37 -5.16 -8.99
CA SER A 193 -21.66 -5.00 -8.30
C SER A 193 -21.74 -5.83 -7.02
N ASN A 194 -20.84 -6.80 -6.83
CA ASN A 194 -20.69 -7.51 -5.58
C ASN A 194 -19.86 -6.67 -4.60
N ARG A 195 -20.54 -6.08 -3.62
CA ARG A 195 -19.93 -5.25 -2.56
C ARG A 195 -18.71 -5.90 -1.88
N ARG A 196 -18.75 -7.20 -1.58
CA ARG A 196 -17.62 -7.90 -0.95
C ARG A 196 -16.41 -7.85 -1.86
N ARG A 197 -16.60 -8.18 -3.14
CA ARG A 197 -15.53 -8.16 -4.15
C ARG A 197 -15.01 -6.74 -4.39
N ALA A 198 -15.90 -5.75 -4.47
CA ALA A 198 -15.49 -4.35 -4.60
C ALA A 198 -14.63 -3.88 -3.41
N SER A 199 -15.04 -4.22 -2.19
CA SER A 199 -14.27 -3.92 -0.98
C SER A 199 -12.92 -4.65 -0.95
N GLU A 200 -12.86 -5.92 -1.36
CA GLU A 200 -11.60 -6.68 -1.46
C GLU A 200 -10.64 -6.08 -2.50
N ILE A 201 -11.15 -5.62 -3.65
CA ILE A 201 -10.35 -4.92 -4.67
C ILE A 201 -9.79 -3.60 -4.10
N VAL A 202 -10.64 -2.78 -3.47
CA VAL A 202 -10.19 -1.52 -2.86
C VAL A 202 -9.15 -1.79 -1.76
N HIS A 203 -9.35 -2.82 -0.94
CA HIS A 203 -8.39 -3.20 0.09
C HIS A 203 -7.04 -3.64 -0.49
N ALA A 204 -7.04 -4.40 -1.59
CA ALA A 204 -5.82 -4.75 -2.30
C ALA A 204 -5.11 -3.50 -2.88
N MET A 205 -5.87 -2.53 -3.40
CA MET A 205 -5.31 -1.25 -3.86
C MET A 205 -4.70 -0.43 -2.71
N VAL A 206 -5.34 -0.41 -1.53
CA VAL A 206 -4.79 0.22 -0.32
C VAL A 206 -3.47 -0.43 0.07
N TYR A 207 -3.41 -1.76 0.07
CA TYR A 207 -2.19 -2.51 0.38
C TYR A 207 -1.06 -2.16 -0.59
N LEU A 208 -1.34 -2.20 -1.89
CA LEU A 208 -0.36 -1.86 -2.93
C LEU A 208 0.10 -0.40 -2.82
N ARG A 209 -0.83 0.54 -2.60
CA ARG A 209 -0.52 1.95 -2.35
C ARG A 209 0.41 2.11 -1.15
N ASN A 210 0.13 1.43 -0.04
CA ASN A 210 0.94 1.52 1.18
C ASN A 210 2.34 0.95 0.99
N LEU A 211 2.48 -0.17 0.26
CA LEU A 211 3.81 -0.67 -0.14
C LEU A 211 4.59 0.41 -0.89
N CYS A 212 3.95 1.05 -1.86
CA CYS A 212 4.58 2.08 -2.68
C CYS A 212 4.94 3.34 -1.88
N SER A 213 4.05 3.81 -1.00
CA SER A 213 4.28 5.02 -0.17
C SER A 213 5.38 4.80 0.86
N HIS A 214 5.61 3.56 1.28
CA HIS A 214 6.75 3.18 2.12
C HIS A 214 7.99 2.79 1.31
N HIS A 215 8.01 3.05 0.00
CA HIS A 215 9.11 2.72 -0.90
C HIS A 215 9.54 1.25 -0.88
N SER A 216 8.60 0.35 -0.58
CA SER A 216 8.85 -1.09 -0.58
C SER A 216 9.12 -1.58 -2.01
N ARG A 217 10.04 -2.54 -2.15
CA ARG A 217 10.32 -3.21 -3.43
C ARG A 217 9.07 -3.94 -3.93
N LEU A 218 8.67 -3.75 -5.18
CA LEU A 218 7.61 -4.56 -5.83
C LEU A 218 8.21 -5.66 -6.71
N TRP A 219 9.36 -5.37 -7.33
CA TRP A 219 10.13 -6.31 -8.13
C TRP A 219 10.41 -7.60 -7.37
N ASN A 220 10.06 -8.74 -7.97
CA ASN A 220 10.24 -10.07 -7.41
C ASN A 220 9.80 -10.17 -5.92
N ARG A 221 8.62 -9.62 -5.62
CA ARG A 221 7.98 -9.68 -4.31
C ARG A 221 6.80 -10.64 -4.37
N GLU A 222 6.74 -11.57 -3.43
CA GLU A 222 5.53 -12.35 -3.18
C GLU A 222 4.44 -11.46 -2.57
N MET A 223 3.28 -11.41 -3.24
CA MET A 223 2.14 -10.60 -2.80
C MET A 223 1.29 -11.40 -1.81
N VAL A 224 1.05 -10.84 -0.62
CA VAL A 224 0.33 -11.53 0.47
C VAL A 224 -1.20 -11.38 0.33
N ILE A 225 -1.68 -10.38 -0.41
CA ILE A 225 -3.11 -10.10 -0.57
C ILE A 225 -3.50 -10.32 -2.04
N THR A 226 -4.21 -11.41 -2.28
CA THR A 226 -4.86 -11.69 -3.57
C THR A 226 -6.36 -11.44 -3.42
N PRO A 227 -6.98 -10.54 -4.21
CA PRO A 227 -8.44 -10.38 -4.22
C PRO A 227 -9.10 -11.75 -4.49
N GLY A 228 -10.13 -12.11 -3.73
CA GLY A 228 -10.68 -13.47 -3.75
C GLY A 228 -11.06 -13.95 -5.16
N GLY A 229 -10.35 -14.98 -5.64
CA GLY A 229 -10.81 -15.89 -6.68
C GLY A 229 -9.98 -15.94 -7.97
N THR A 230 -8.84 -16.63 -7.93
CA THR A 230 -8.63 -17.88 -8.67
C THR A 230 -7.72 -18.76 -7.82
N GLN A 231 -8.21 -19.90 -7.33
CA GLN A 231 -7.32 -21.02 -7.04
C GLN A 231 -6.78 -21.48 -8.39
N GLY A 232 -5.72 -20.83 -8.85
CA GLY A 232 -4.83 -21.42 -9.84
C GLY A 232 -4.04 -22.50 -9.12
N HIS A 233 -4.04 -23.70 -9.67
CA HIS A 233 -3.23 -24.81 -9.19
C HIS A 233 -1.84 -24.33 -8.73
N GLU A 234 -1.56 -24.51 -7.44
CA GLU A 234 -0.20 -24.51 -6.90
C GLU A 234 0.53 -25.73 -7.48
N GLY A 235 0.93 -25.65 -8.74
CA GLY A 235 2.18 -26.27 -9.18
C GLY A 235 3.28 -25.35 -8.67
N GLY A 236 3.77 -25.61 -7.46
CA GLY A 236 4.92 -24.92 -6.91
C GLY A 236 6.08 -24.98 -7.91
N VAL A 237 6.48 -23.83 -8.43
CA VAL A 237 7.81 -23.69 -9.01
C VAL A 237 8.71 -23.35 -7.82
N PRO A 238 9.61 -24.26 -7.41
CA PRO A 238 10.57 -23.94 -6.36
C PRO A 238 11.44 -22.79 -6.84
N GLY A 239 11.77 -21.89 -5.90
CA GLY A 239 12.48 -20.66 -6.14
C GLY A 239 13.65 -20.80 -7.11
N VAL A 240 13.71 -19.86 -8.05
CA VAL A 240 14.86 -19.57 -8.90
C VAL A 240 15.12 -18.08 -8.78
#